data_AF-A0A432L867-F1
#
_entry.id   AF-A0A432L867-F1
#
_cell.length_a   1.000
_cell.length_b   1.000
_cell.length_c   1.000
_cell.angle_alpha   90.00
_cell.angle_beta   90.00
_cell.angle_gamma   90.00
#
_symmetry.space_group_name_H-M   'P 1'
#
loop_
_entity.id
_entity.type
_entity.pdbx_description
1 polymer ?
#
loop_
_entity_poly.entity_id
_entity_poly.type
_entity_poly.pdbx_seq_one_letter_code
_entity_poly.pdbx_strand_id
1 'polypeptide(L)'
;MIFSLGVRFVLKNFTDDQIQFILGEIQNYYLNERNEKISTNEANKVLEFFNYSIAPFFYNAILNDVIELVERQYSQLSGEIVNLQKMSMKETIKN
;
A
#
# COMPACT_ATOMS: atom_id res chain seq x y z
N MET A 1 4.66 -19.75 3.92
CA MET A 1 5.60 -19.08 3.01
C MET A 1 4.84 -18.69 1.74
N ILE A 2 4.00 -17.66 1.85
CA ILE A 2 3.24 -17.06 0.74
C ILE A 2 3.56 -15.56 0.81
N PHE A 3 3.57 -14.86 -0.32
CA PHE A 3 3.93 -13.44 -0.52
C PHE A 3 5.41 -13.11 -0.77
N SER A 4 6.04 -13.72 -1.78
CA SER A 4 7.23 -13.13 -2.43
C SER A 4 6.96 -12.62 -3.86
N LEU A 5 5.75 -12.81 -4.40
CA LEU A 5 5.43 -12.46 -5.78
C LEU A 5 4.98 -11.01 -5.98
N GLY A 6 4.22 -10.43 -5.04
CA GLY A 6 3.66 -9.08 -5.20
C GLY A 6 4.70 -7.96 -5.21
N VAL A 7 5.78 -8.12 -4.45
CA VAL A 7 6.72 -7.02 -4.19
C VAL A 7 7.77 -6.86 -5.28
N ARG A 8 8.11 -7.95 -5.99
CA ARG A 8 9.07 -7.91 -7.10
C ARG A 8 8.64 -6.96 -8.23
N PHE A 9 7.39 -6.49 -8.20
CA PHE A 9 6.80 -5.63 -9.22
C PHE A 9 6.48 -4.20 -8.76
N VAL A 10 6.79 -3.78 -7.53
CA VAL A 10 6.43 -2.42 -7.05
C VAL A 10 6.99 -1.34 -7.97
N LEU A 11 8.28 -1.41 -8.31
CA LEU A 11 8.88 -0.47 -9.27
C LEU A 11 8.29 -0.54 -10.69
N LYS A 12 7.74 -1.69 -11.10
CA LYS A 12 7.18 -1.87 -12.45
C LYS A 12 5.89 -1.07 -12.67
N ASN A 13 5.28 -0.57 -11.59
CA ASN A 13 4.08 0.25 -11.64
C ASN A 13 4.36 1.76 -11.72
N PHE A 14 5.63 2.18 -11.65
CA PHE A 14 6.02 3.58 -11.76
C PHE A 14 6.32 3.95 -13.21
N THR A 15 5.99 5.18 -13.62
CA THR A 15 6.41 5.73 -14.91
C THR A 15 7.89 6.11 -14.87
N ASP A 16 8.51 6.23 -16.04
CA ASP A 16 9.91 6.66 -16.13
C ASP A 16 10.13 8.03 -15.46
N ASP A 17 9.19 8.97 -15.61
CA ASP A 17 9.24 10.28 -14.95
C ASP A 17 9.23 10.17 -13.43
N GLN A 18 8.39 9.28 -12.89
CA GLN A 18 8.35 9.03 -11.45
C GLN A 18 9.64 8.38 -10.95
N ILE A 19 10.24 7.48 -11.73
CA ILE A 19 11.54 6.89 -11.40
C ILE A 19 12.62 7.96 -11.41
N GLN A 20 12.67 8.83 -12.43
CA GLN A 20 13.66 9.92 -12.49
C GLN A 20 13.51 10.89 -11.32
N PHE A 21 12.27 11.22 -10.95
CA PHE A 21 12.00 12.03 -9.77
C PHE A 21 12.56 11.37 -8.50
N ILE A 22 12.28 10.08 -8.27
CA ILE A 22 12.77 9.34 -7.10
C ILE A 22 14.31 9.29 -7.07
N LEU A 23 14.96 9.08 -8.22
CA LEU A 23 16.41 9.09 -8.32
C LEU A 23 16.99 10.46 -7.96
N GLY A 24 16.35 11.53 -8.42
CA GLY A 24 16.70 12.89 -8.04
C GLY A 24 16.61 13.11 -6.53
N GLU A 25 15.54 12.65 -5.89
CA GLU A 25 15.36 12.75 -4.44
C GLU A 25 16.42 11.97 -3.66
N ILE A 26 16.80 10.77 -4.12
CA ILE A 26 17.90 10.00 -3.53
C ILE A 26 19.22 10.79 -3.66
N GLN A 27 19.51 11.35 -4.84
CA GLN A 27 20.72 12.16 -5.03
C GLN A 27 20.72 13.42 -4.14
N ASN A 28 19.58 14.10 -4.04
CA ASN A 28 19.41 15.27 -3.18
C ASN A 28 19.64 14.93 -1.71
N TYR A 29 19.11 13.79 -1.24
CA TYR A 29 19.34 13.33 0.13
C TYR A 29 20.83 13.12 0.42
N TYR A 30 21.54 12.40 -0.44
CA TYR A 30 22.99 12.17 -0.25
C TYR A 30 23.78 13.47 -0.32
N LEU A 31 23.40 14.39 -1.20
CA LEU A 31 24.07 15.68 -1.30
C LEU A 31 23.83 16.53 -0.05
N ASN A 32 22.59 16.64 0.41
CA ASN A 32 22.23 17.56 1.51
C ASN A 32 22.62 17.01 2.87
N GLU A 33 22.42 15.72 3.12
CA GLU A 33 22.64 15.12 4.43
C GLU A 33 24.06 14.59 4.61
N ARG A 34 24.75 14.27 3.51
CA ARG A 34 26.08 13.62 3.55
C ARG A 34 27.15 14.39 2.79
N ASN A 35 26.80 15.52 2.17
CA ASN A 35 27.68 16.29 1.27
C ASN A 35 28.32 15.40 0.18
N GLU A 36 27.57 14.38 -0.27
CA GLU A 36 28.02 13.33 -1.17
C GLU A 36 27.24 13.40 -2.48
N LYS A 37 27.92 13.77 -3.57
CA LYS A 37 27.30 13.76 -4.90
C LYS A 37 27.43 12.38 -5.54
N ILE A 38 26.33 11.64 -5.61
CA ILE A 38 26.28 10.31 -6.23
C ILE A 38 25.73 10.36 -7.66
N SER A 39 26.19 9.44 -8.50
CA SER A 39 25.69 9.26 -9.87
C SER A 39 24.27 8.66 -9.90
N THR A 40 23.59 8.78 -11.03
CA THR A 40 22.27 8.17 -11.25
C THR A 40 22.32 6.65 -11.10
N ASN A 41 23.43 6.01 -11.47
CA ASN A 41 23.61 4.57 -11.31
C ASN A 41 23.72 4.16 -9.82
N GLU A 42 24.39 4.97 -9.00
CA GLU A 42 24.46 4.74 -7.56
C GLU A 42 23.11 4.97 -6.89
N ALA A 43 22.38 6.02 -7.28
CA ALA A 43 21.02 6.25 -6.82
C ALA A 43 20.08 5.09 -7.22
N ASN A 44 20.23 4.54 -8.43
CA ASN A 44 19.50 3.36 -8.87
C ASN A 44 19.75 2.14 -7.98
N LYS A 45 21.00 1.89 -7.56
CA LYS A 45 21.31 0.78 -6.64
C LYS A 45 20.62 0.96 -5.28
N VAL A 46 20.53 2.20 -4.78
CA VAL A 46 19.80 2.50 -3.55
C VAL A 46 18.30 2.26 -3.73
N LEU A 47 17.74 2.68 -4.87
CA LEU A 47 16.34 2.43 -5.22
C LEU A 47 16.04 0.92 -5.34
N GLU A 48 16.92 0.16 -5.99
CA GLU A 48 16.81 -1.30 -6.07
C GLU A 48 16.85 -1.93 -4.68
N PHE A 49 17.79 -1.52 -3.83
CA PHE A 49 17.86 -1.99 -2.44
C PHE A 49 16.56 -1.72 -1.69
N PHE A 50 16.00 -0.50 -1.82
CA PHE A 50 14.73 -0.15 -1.20
C PHE A 50 13.59 -1.05 -1.71
N ASN A 51 13.50 -1.24 -3.03
CA ASN A 51 12.48 -2.08 -3.64
C ASN A 51 12.55 -3.55 -3.20
N TYR A 52 13.75 -4.11 -3.05
CA TYR A 52 13.91 -5.51 -2.66
C TYR A 52 13.86 -5.74 -1.15
N SER A 53 14.32 -4.78 -0.36
CA SER A 53 14.54 -4.98 1.08
C SER A 53 13.52 -4.27 1.96
N ILE A 54 12.98 -3.12 1.52
CA ILE A 54 12.14 -2.25 2.37
C ILE A 54 10.69 -2.25 1.88
N ALA A 55 10.46 -2.07 0.58
CA ALA A 55 9.12 -2.05 -0.02
C ALA A 55 8.24 -3.26 0.34
N PRO A 56 8.75 -4.50 0.56
CA PRO A 56 7.90 -5.62 0.95
C PRO A 56 7.13 -5.40 2.24
N PHE A 57 7.79 -4.79 3.22
CA PHE A 57 7.22 -4.54 4.54
C PHE A 57 6.11 -3.51 4.47
N PHE A 58 6.35 -2.39 3.77
CA PHE A 58 5.36 -1.34 3.57
C PHE A 58 4.17 -1.83 2.74
N TYR A 59 4.42 -2.53 1.64
CA TYR A 59 3.36 -3.03 0.77
C TYR A 59 2.43 -3.98 1.51
N ASN A 60 2.99 -4.93 2.26
CA ASN A 60 2.18 -5.87 3.03
C ASN A 60 1.43 -5.19 4.19
N ALA A 61 2.05 -4.22 4.87
CA ALA A 61 1.38 -3.45 5.91
C ALA A 61 0.16 -2.68 5.33
N ILE A 62 0.35 -1.97 4.21
CA ILE A 62 -0.73 -1.24 3.55
C ILE A 62 -1.83 -2.19 3.07
N LEU A 63 -1.49 -3.34 2.50
CA LEU A 63 -2.48 -4.33 2.08
C LEU A 63 -3.31 -4.84 3.26
N ASN A 64 -2.67 -5.13 4.39
CA ASN A 64 -3.37 -5.56 5.60
C ASN A 64 -4.32 -4.46 6.10
N ASP A 65 -3.87 -3.21 6.15
CA ASP A 65 -4.70 -2.07 6.55
C ASP A 65 -5.94 -1.92 5.65
N VAL A 66 -5.77 -2.11 4.33
CA VAL A 66 -6.88 -2.06 3.37
C VAL A 66 -7.84 -3.23 3.58
N ILE A 67 -7.33 -4.44 3.81
CA ILE A 67 -8.17 -5.62 4.11
C ILE A 67 -9.01 -5.37 5.36
N GLU A 68 -8.39 -4.92 6.45
CA GLU A 68 -9.10 -4.63 7.70
C GLU A 68 -10.17 -3.54 7.50
N LEU A 69 -9.88 -2.52 6.70
CA LEU A 69 -10.86 -1.47 6.40
C LEU A 69 -12.09 -2.04 5.68
N VAL A 70 -11.88 -2.89 4.68
CA VAL A 70 -12.96 -3.53 3.91
C VAL A 70 -13.77 -4.48 4.81
N GLU A 71 -13.10 -5.26 5.65
CA GLU A 71 -13.77 -6.15 6.61
C GLU A 71 -14.67 -5.39 7.59
N ARG A 72 -14.19 -4.24 8.11
CA ARG A 72 -15.00 -3.37 8.97
C ARG A 72 -16.24 -2.84 8.25
N GLN A 73 -16.08 -2.36 7.01
CA GLN A 73 -17.21 -1.86 6.22
C GLN A 73 -18.23 -2.96 5.93
N TYR A 74 -17.77 -4.16 5.59
CA TYR A 74 -18.65 -5.31 5.37
C TYR A 74 -19.40 -5.71 6.65
N SER A 75 -18.72 -5.73 7.80
CA SER A 75 -19.35 -6.02 9.09
C SER A 75 -20.45 -5.01 9.44
N GLN A 76 -20.21 -3.72 9.21
CA GLN A 76 -21.22 -2.67 9.40
C GLN A 76 -22.43 -2.88 8.50
N LEU A 77 -22.20 -3.06 7.19
CA LEU A 77 -23.27 -3.25 6.22
C LEU A 77 -24.11 -4.50 6.53
N SER A 78 -23.46 -5.62 6.85
CA SER A 78 -24.15 -6.86 7.22
C SER A 78 -24.99 -6.70 8.49
N GLY A 79 -24.49 -5.98 9.49
CA GLY A 79 -25.24 -5.63 10.70
C GLY A 79 -26.48 -4.79 10.40
N GLU A 80 -26.36 -3.79 9.52
CA GLU A 80 -27.49 -2.96 9.08
C GLU A 80 -28.56 -3.78 8.36
N ILE A 81 -28.16 -4.67 7.44
CA ILE A 81 -29.09 -5.57 6.72
C ILE A 81 -29.86 -6.45 7.70
N VAL A 82 -29.20 -7.04 8.70
CA VAL A 82 -29.85 -7.87 9.73
C VAL A 82 -30.86 -7.05 10.54
N ASN A 83 -30.51 -5.80 10.87
CA ASN A 83 -31.43 -4.92 11.59
C ASN A 83 -32.67 -4.57 10.75
N LEU A 84 -32.49 -4.27 9.46
CA LEU A 84 -33.59 -4.03 8.53
C LEU A 84 -34.52 -5.26 8.40
N GLN A 85 -33.96 -6.47 8.30
CA GLN A 85 -34.74 -7.71 8.29
C GLN A 85 -35.54 -7.91 9.58
N LYS A 86 -34.95 -7.61 10.75
CA LYS A 86 -35.67 -7.69 12.03
C LYS A 86 -36.82 -6.67 12.10
N MET A 87 -36.63 -5.47 11.55
CA MET A 87 -37.68 -4.45 11.50
C MET A 87 -38.84 -4.90 10.61
N SER A 88 -38.57 -5.37 9.38
CA SER A 88 -39.62 -5.83 8.47
C SER A 88 -40.43 -7.01 9.04
N MET A 89 -39.78 -7.97 9.70
CA MET A 89 -40.48 -9.08 10.35
C MET A 89 -41.40 -8.63 11.50
N LYS A 90 -40.99 -7.60 12.27
CA LYS A 90 -41.81 -7.07 13.38
C LYS A 90 -43.06 -6.35 12.87
N GLU A 91 -43.02 -5.75 11.69
CA GLU A 91 -44.19 -5.12 11.06
C GLU A 91 -45.19 -6.16 10.55
N THR A 92 -44.72 -7.28 10.00
CA THR A 92 -45.59 -8.38 9.53
C THR A 92 -46.36 -9.08 10.67
N ILE A 93 -45.84 -9.09 11.89
CA ILE A 93 -46.48 -9.74 13.06
C ILE A 93 -47.54 -8.81 13.73
N LYS A 94 -47.52 -7.51 13.42
CA LYS A 94 -48.44 -6.52 14.00
C LYS A 94 -49.71 -6.26 13.17
N ASN A 95 -49.80 -6.83 11.97
CA ASN A 95 -50.99 -6.81 11.10
C ASN A 95 -51.65 -8.19 11.07
#